data_AF-A0A1X2H0W1-F1
#
_entry.id   AF-A0A1X2H0W1-F1
#
_cell.length_a   1.000
_cell.length_b   1.000
_cell.length_c   1.000
_cell.angle_alpha   90.00
_cell.angle_beta   90.00
_cell.angle_gamma   90.00
#
_symmetry.space_group_name_H-M   'P 1'
#
loop_
_entity.id
_entity.type
_entity.pdbx_description
1 polymer ?
#
loop_
_entity_poly.entity_id
_entity_poly.type
_entity_poly.pdbx_seq_one_letter_code
_entity_poly.pdbx_strand_id
1 'polypeptide(L)'
;MAKPKLGNANGSNYSNNQDRDRERDKRRRMNDGAVGKEFQTINFKSLDIKVLRKYARVHHIKVEPTCSKEELAQAVSLHFANQTVKEVDAITCFLYTTRHRESVLRLPLNI
;
A
#
# COMPACT_ATOMS: atom_id res chain seq x y z
N MET A 1 41.48 7.74 66.49
CA MET A 1 41.57 8.07 65.06
C MET A 1 41.33 6.79 64.26
N ALA A 2 40.18 6.64 63.60
CA ALA A 2 39.83 5.46 62.81
C ALA A 2 39.75 5.82 61.31
N LYS A 3 40.37 5.02 60.44
CA LYS A 3 40.30 5.17 58.97
C LYS A 3 39.13 4.36 58.41
N PRO A 4 38.30 4.89 57.50
CA PRO A 4 37.29 4.09 56.82
C PRO A 4 37.91 3.29 55.66
N LYS A 5 37.44 2.05 55.50
CA LYS A 5 37.74 1.16 54.37
C LYS A 5 37.09 1.70 53.10
N LEU A 6 37.86 1.77 52.01
CA LEU A 6 37.34 1.97 50.65
C LEU A 6 36.61 0.70 50.20
N GLY A 7 35.29 0.85 49.99
CA GLY A 7 34.43 -0.15 49.37
C GLY A 7 34.65 -0.18 47.86
N ASN A 8 34.92 -1.37 47.35
CA ASN A 8 34.98 -1.69 45.93
C ASN A 8 33.55 -1.75 45.38
N ALA A 9 33.17 -0.86 44.46
CA ALA A 9 31.82 -0.81 43.89
C ALA A 9 31.83 -0.85 42.35
N ASN A 10 31.41 -2.01 41.85
CA ASN A 10 30.55 -2.24 40.68
C ASN A 10 30.95 -1.61 39.32
N GLY A 11 31.81 -2.32 38.59
CA GLY A 11 31.86 -2.26 37.13
C GLY A 11 31.00 -3.35 36.51
N SER A 12 29.67 -3.23 36.49
CA SER A 12 28.79 -4.24 35.85
C SER A 12 27.41 -3.73 35.38
N ASN A 13 27.27 -2.46 34.97
CA ASN A 13 25.96 -1.93 34.53
C ASN A 13 25.87 -1.42 33.09
N TYR A 14 26.93 -1.54 32.28
CA TYR A 14 26.92 -1.07 30.88
C TYR A 14 26.45 -2.12 29.87
N SER A 15 26.48 -3.42 30.20
CA SER A 15 26.10 -4.49 29.26
C SER A 15 24.58 -4.58 29.06
N ASN A 16 23.79 -4.44 30.13
CA ASN A 16 22.34 -4.68 30.09
C ASN A 16 21.53 -3.65 29.29
N ASN A 17 22.06 -2.46 29.04
CA ASN A 17 21.36 -1.42 28.27
C ASN A 17 21.50 -1.62 26.76
N GLN A 18 22.68 -2.06 26.30
CA GLN A 18 22.91 -2.29 24.87
C GLN A 18 22.06 -3.43 24.32
N ASP A 19 21.77 -4.45 25.13
CA ASP A 19 20.95 -5.58 24.69
C ASP A 19 19.47 -5.22 24.60
N ARG A 20 18.98 -4.33 25.47
CA ARG A 20 17.60 -3.82 25.39
C ARG A 20 17.38 -2.89 24.20
N ASP A 21 18.36 -2.04 23.89
CA ASP A 21 18.28 -1.14 22.73
C ASP A 21 18.34 -1.95 21.42
N ARG A 22 19.21 -2.97 21.34
CA ARG A 22 19.26 -3.90 20.19
C ARG A 22 17.94 -4.65 20.00
N GLU A 23 17.33 -5.14 21.08
CA GLU A 23 16.04 -5.85 21.03
C GLU A 23 14.91 -4.92 20.59
N ARG A 24 14.90 -3.65 21.05
CA ARG A 24 13.93 -2.64 20.61
C ARG A 24 14.08 -2.31 19.13
N ASP A 25 15.30 -2.17 18.62
CA ASP A 25 15.55 -1.95 17.20
C ASP A 25 15.24 -3.18 16.34
N LYS A 26 15.44 -4.40 16.87
CA LYS A 26 15.00 -5.64 16.21
C LYS A 26 13.49 -5.68 16.05
N ARG A 27 12.73 -5.31 17.10
CA ARG A 27 11.26 -5.25 17.06
C ARG A 27 10.73 -4.18 16.10
N ARG A 28 11.39 -3.01 16.04
CA ARG A 28 11.05 -1.96 15.06
C ARG A 28 11.23 -2.45 13.63
N ARG A 29 12.38 -3.07 13.32
CA ARG A 29 12.66 -3.62 11.98
C ARG A 29 11.74 -4.78 11.59
N MET A 30 11.28 -5.58 12.55
CA MET A 30 10.33 -6.67 12.28
C MET A 30 8.90 -6.14 12.02
N ASN A 31 8.55 -4.99 12.58
CA ASN A 31 7.23 -4.37 12.40
C ASN A 31 7.14 -3.53 11.10
N ASP A 32 8.24 -2.92 10.65
CA ASP A 32 8.31 -2.19 9.37
C ASP A 32 8.14 -3.09 8.13
N GLY A 33 8.37 -4.39 8.26
CA GLY A 33 8.20 -5.36 7.16
C GLY A 33 6.75 -5.80 6.89
N ALA A 34 5.79 -5.35 7.70
CA ALA A 34 4.38 -5.71 7.59
C ALA A 34 3.49 -4.56 7.06
N VAL A 35 3.98 -3.32 7.07
CA VAL A 35 3.28 -2.17 6.48
C VAL A 35 3.40 -2.27 4.96
N GLY A 36 2.49 -3.02 4.32
CA GLY A 36 2.42 -3.17 2.87
C GLY A 36 2.40 -4.60 2.33
N LYS A 37 2.41 -5.65 3.18
CA LYS A 37 2.29 -7.04 2.69
C LYS A 37 0.86 -7.44 2.31
N GLU A 38 -0.13 -6.72 2.81
CA GLU A 38 -1.54 -6.90 2.49
C GLU A 38 -1.90 -6.02 1.27
N PHE A 39 -1.22 -6.17 0.13
CA PHE A 39 -1.81 -5.63 -1.10
C PHE A 39 -3.11 -6.40 -1.32
N GLN A 40 -4.25 -5.71 -1.15
CA GLN A 40 -5.54 -6.25 -1.53
C GLN A 40 -5.49 -6.54 -3.03
N THR A 41 -5.20 -7.80 -3.37
CA THR A 41 -5.18 -8.26 -4.74
C THR A 41 -6.62 -8.28 -5.23
N ILE A 42 -6.94 -7.38 -6.16
CA ILE A 42 -8.25 -7.31 -6.77
C ILE A 42 -8.47 -8.56 -7.62
N ASN A 43 -9.47 -9.36 -7.28
CA ASN A 43 -9.85 -10.50 -8.10
C ASN A 43 -10.74 -10.06 -9.27
N PHE A 44 -10.14 -9.78 -10.43
CA PHE A 44 -10.89 -9.37 -11.62
C PHE A 44 -11.88 -10.42 -12.15
N LYS A 45 -11.74 -11.70 -11.77
CA LYS A 45 -12.68 -12.76 -12.19
C LYS A 45 -14.03 -12.66 -11.48
N SER A 46 -14.08 -12.05 -10.30
CA SER A 46 -15.34 -11.85 -9.57
C SER A 46 -16.18 -10.71 -10.14
N LEU A 47 -15.59 -9.83 -10.95
CA LEU A 47 -16.29 -8.70 -11.57
C LEU A 47 -17.20 -9.16 -12.73
N ASP A 48 -18.25 -8.38 -12.99
CA ASP A 48 -19.13 -8.56 -14.16
C ASP A 48 -18.36 -8.24 -15.46
N ILE A 49 -18.63 -9.00 -16.52
CA ILE A 49 -18.07 -8.78 -17.85
C ILE A 49 -18.34 -7.37 -18.37
N LYS A 50 -19.47 -6.75 -17.98
CA LYS A 50 -19.80 -5.36 -18.31
C LYS A 50 -18.79 -4.37 -17.71
N VAL A 51 -18.37 -4.60 -16.46
CA VAL A 51 -17.39 -3.76 -15.77
C VAL A 51 -16.01 -3.90 -16.41
N LEU A 52 -15.60 -5.14 -16.70
CA LEU A 52 -14.33 -5.42 -17.38
C LEU A 52 -14.28 -4.78 -18.78
N ARG A 53 -15.38 -4.86 -19.55
CA ARG A 53 -15.49 -4.19 -20.85
C ARG A 53 -15.48 -2.67 -20.75
N LYS A 54 -16.14 -2.10 -19.74
CA LYS A 54 -16.11 -0.67 -19.48
C LYS A 54 -14.68 -0.20 -19.20
N TYR A 55 -13.96 -0.95 -18.36
CA TYR A 55 -12.55 -0.66 -18.06
C TYR A 55 -11.69 -0.71 -19.33
N ALA A 56 -11.80 -1.79 -20.11
CA ALA A 56 -11.06 -1.93 -21.37
C ALA A 56 -11.33 -0.78 -22.35
N ARG A 57 -12.59 -0.32 -22.45
CA ARG A 57 -12.97 0.82 -23.29
C ARG A 57 -12.35 2.13 -22.82
N VAL A 58 -12.42 2.43 -21.52
CA VAL A 58 -11.90 3.69 -20.94
C VAL A 58 -10.38 3.78 -21.06
N HIS A 59 -9.70 2.66 -20.87
CA HIS A 59 -8.24 2.58 -20.95
C HIS A 59 -7.71 2.17 -22.33
N HIS A 60 -8.59 2.10 -23.34
CA HIS A 60 -8.23 1.74 -24.72
C HIS A 60 -7.43 0.43 -24.84
N ILE A 61 -7.73 -0.55 -23.98
CA ILE A 61 -7.09 -1.87 -24.01
C ILE A 61 -7.56 -2.60 -25.26
N LYS A 62 -6.61 -3.09 -26.06
CA LYS A 62 -6.91 -3.90 -27.25
C LYS A 62 -7.35 -5.29 -26.79
N VAL A 63 -8.65 -5.57 -26.91
CA VAL A 63 -9.23 -6.88 -26.60
C VAL A 63 -10.23 -7.25 -27.69
N GLU A 64 -10.22 -8.52 -28.09
CA GLU A 64 -11.14 -9.02 -29.12
C GLU A 64 -12.61 -8.96 -28.65
N PRO A 65 -13.56 -8.61 -29.52
CA PRO A 65 -14.97 -8.48 -29.15
C PRO A 65 -15.64 -9.83 -28.81
N THR A 66 -15.04 -10.96 -29.16
CA THR A 66 -15.51 -12.31 -28.82
C THR A 66 -14.69 -12.97 -27.70
N CYS A 67 -13.82 -12.21 -27.04
CA CYS A 67 -12.98 -12.63 -25.93
C CYS A 67 -13.82 -13.19 -24.76
N SER A 68 -13.35 -14.29 -24.17
CA SER A 68 -13.94 -14.89 -22.97
C SER A 68 -13.78 -13.99 -21.74
N LYS A 69 -14.58 -14.24 -20.69
CA LYS A 69 -14.50 -13.46 -19.44
C LYS A 69 -13.11 -13.59 -18.80
N GLU A 70 -12.53 -14.78 -18.85
CA GLU A 70 -11.26 -15.13 -18.25
C GLU A 70 -10.10 -14.39 -18.91
N GLU A 71 -10.06 -14.38 -20.24
CA GLU A 71 -9.07 -13.64 -21.03
C GLU A 71 -9.20 -12.13 -20.81
N LEU A 72 -10.43 -11.61 -20.77
CA LEU A 72 -10.68 -10.20 -20.51
C LEU A 72 -10.19 -9.81 -19.11
N ALA A 73 -10.47 -10.63 -18.10
CA ALA A 73 -9.99 -10.41 -16.74
C ALA A 73 -8.45 -10.43 -16.66
N GLN A 74 -7.79 -11.32 -17.39
CA GLN A 74 -6.32 -11.36 -17.46
C GLN A 74 -5.74 -10.10 -18.11
N ALA A 75 -6.29 -9.69 -19.25
CA ALA A 75 -5.85 -8.48 -19.96
C ALA A 75 -6.00 -7.22 -19.08
N VAL A 76 -7.15 -7.10 -18.40
CA VAL A 76 -7.42 -6.00 -17.45
C VAL A 76 -6.46 -6.05 -16.26
N SER A 77 -6.23 -7.23 -15.68
CA SER A 77 -5.31 -7.41 -14.55
C SER A 77 -3.88 -7.00 -14.91
N LEU A 78 -3.40 -7.38 -16.09
CA LEU A 78 -2.06 -7.04 -16.56
C LEU A 78 -1.92 -5.53 -16.78
N HIS A 79 -2.93 -4.91 -17.40
CA HIS A 79 -2.94 -3.46 -17.59
C HIS A 79 -3.00 -2.72 -16.26
N PHE A 80 -3.85 -3.16 -15.32
CA PHE A 80 -3.99 -2.53 -14.01
C PHE A 80 -2.67 -2.56 -13.23
N ALA A 81 -1.93 -3.67 -13.26
CA ALA A 81 -0.64 -3.80 -12.59
C ALA A 81 0.44 -2.86 -13.15
N ASN A 82 0.35 -2.52 -14.44
CA ASN A 82 1.30 -1.63 -15.12
C ASN A 82 0.85 -0.17 -15.14
N GLN A 83 -0.34 0.13 -14.62
CA GLN A 83 -0.89 1.48 -14.64
C GLN A 83 -0.13 2.36 -13.64
N THR A 84 0.39 3.48 -14.12
CA THR A 84 0.93 4.53 -13.25
C THR A 84 -0.19 5.51 -12.91
N VAL A 85 -0.26 5.91 -11.63
CA VAL A 85 -1.29 6.81 -11.12
C VAL A 85 -0.62 8.01 -10.45
N LYS A 86 -1.05 9.21 -10.82
CA LYS A 86 -0.72 10.43 -10.08
C LYS A 86 -1.61 10.50 -8.86
N GLU A 87 -1.07 10.10 -7.70
CA GLU A 87 -1.86 9.90 -6.48
C GLU A 87 -2.67 11.14 -6.06
N VAL A 88 -2.05 12.32 -6.13
CA VAL A 88 -2.70 13.59 -5.76
C VAL A 88 -3.93 13.86 -6.63
N ASP A 89 -3.81 13.69 -7.94
CA ASP A 89 -4.90 13.93 -8.89
C ASP A 89 -6.02 12.89 -8.71
N ALA A 90 -5.65 11.62 -8.51
CA ALA A 90 -6.59 10.52 -8.32
C ALA A 90 -7.41 10.69 -7.04
N ILE A 91 -6.76 10.99 -5.90
CA ILE A 91 -7.42 11.22 -4.62
C ILE A 91 -8.30 12.47 -4.69
N THR A 92 -7.78 13.56 -5.26
CA THR A 92 -8.53 14.82 -5.41
C THR A 92 -9.79 14.59 -6.25
N CYS A 93 -9.66 13.89 -7.38
CA CYS A 93 -10.78 13.58 -8.24
C CYS A 93 -11.80 12.67 -7.54
N PHE A 94 -11.33 11.63 -6.83
CA PHE A 94 -12.21 10.74 -6.08
C PHE A 94 -13.02 11.50 -5.02
N LEU A 95 -12.38 12.32 -4.20
CA LEU A 95 -13.04 13.12 -3.16
C LEU A 95 -14.04 14.10 -3.77
N TYR A 96 -13.63 14.80 -4.83
CA TYR A 96 -14.48 15.77 -5.51
C TYR A 96 -15.73 15.10 -6.11
N THR A 97 -15.55 14.01 -6.86
CA THR A 97 -16.66 13.29 -7.52
C THR A 97 -17.59 12.61 -6.53
N THR A 98 -17.07 12.10 -5.42
CA THR A 98 -17.89 11.50 -4.36
C THR A 98 -18.72 12.54 -3.63
N ARG A 99 -18.13 13.71 -3.32
CA ARG A 99 -18.82 14.81 -2.61
C ARG A 99 -19.82 15.55 -3.48
N HIS A 100 -19.58 15.65 -4.79
CA HIS A 100 -20.40 16.43 -5.71
C HIS A 100 -21.05 15.56 -6.80
N ARG A 101 -21.45 14.33 -6.42
CA ARG A 101 -21.98 13.28 -7.32
C ARG A 101 -23.16 13.72 -8.19
N GLU A 102 -23.91 14.74 -7.76
CA GLU A 102 -25.04 15.33 -8.50
C GLU A 102 -24.73 16.66 -9.18
N SER A 103 -23.53 17.21 -8.96
CA SER A 103 -23.13 18.46 -9.59
C SER A 103 -22.73 18.23 -11.04
N VAL A 104 -23.19 19.14 -11.91
CA VAL A 104 -22.96 19.11 -13.37
C VAL A 104 -21.48 19.36 -13.72
N LEU A 105 -20.68 19.82 -12.76
CA LEU A 105 -19.25 20.07 -12.90
C LEU A 105 -18.48 18.75 -12.75
N ARG A 106 -18.31 18.02 -13.85
CA ARG A 106 -17.35 16.92 -13.91
C ARG A 106 -15.96 17.53 -14.12
N LEU A 107 -15.04 17.29 -13.20
CA LEU A 107 -13.62 17.57 -13.45
C LEU A 107 -13.22 16.85 -14.75
N PRO A 108 -12.60 17.54 -15.72
CA PRO A 108 -12.03 16.87 -16.88
C PRO A 108 -10.95 15.90 -16.38
N LEU A 109 -11.22 14.62 -16.54
CA LEU A 109 -10.29 13.55 -16.24
C LEU A 109 -9.24 13.54 -17.35
N ASN A 110 -8.11 14.23 -17.16
CA ASN A 110 -6.91 14.04 -17.97
C ASN A 110 -6.20 12.77 -17.47
N ILE A 111 -6.75 11.61 -17.83
CA ILE A 111 -6.13 10.28 -17.60
C ILE A 111 -5.28 9.91 -18.80
#